data_AF-A0A959RPM3-F1
#
_entry.id   AF-A0A959RPM3-F1
#
_cell.length_a   1.000
_cell.length_b   1.000
_cell.length_c   1.000
_cell.angle_alpha   90.00
_cell.angle_beta   90.00
_cell.angle_gamma   90.00
#
_symmetry.space_group_name_H-M   'P 1'
#
loop_
_entity.id
_entity.type
_entity.pdbx_description
1 polymer ?
#
loop_
_entity_poly.entity_id
_entity_poly.type
_entity_poly.pdbx_seq_one_letter_code
_entity_poly.pdbx_strand_id
1 'polypeptide(L)'
;MNENFDQFPSNIAETNGAIERRPFQFNYKRFEVWQGGKCIHSGESKSVISAEIVEGNLSVNINDDNINDFINKKFSFGEISTNANRIMWSKDIFNKSDLVEYNNPDISSLFYKNGKLVKVTYTIHNPNTLVEFYIDENAPSPNIGVSNTCELDVLSKKIVRLYDQQMFSESRQDLVQLFLKVKRSPENLKEVNDFEALGRAFLFMLDQNISDDIDNLQMISSLAYLFLSKAHKVNPNNVNLIVFRLLVLQIGLVPLKYTVMSILEESSSNLFFSPLSGMNDFKARDAIYQMEIVDLEENPIIYMRIEMLSKRKVELDLMINEKFFLPLKSKSEILNAGTKYHNDLYNYLEKKVLIDFDVDF
;
A
#
# COMPACT_ATOMS: atom_id res chain seq x y z
N MET A 1 -0.61 23.01 -14.76
CA MET A 1 0.15 21.99 -14.02
C MET A 1 -0.85 20.96 -13.54
N ASN A 2 -0.83 19.73 -14.04
CA ASN A 2 -1.77 18.70 -13.59
C ASN A 2 -1.32 18.21 -12.21
N GLU A 3 -1.99 18.66 -11.16
CA GLU A 3 -1.79 18.13 -9.82
C GLU A 3 -2.33 16.70 -9.77
N ASN A 4 -1.42 15.71 -9.75
CA ASN A 4 -1.78 14.29 -9.72
C ASN A 4 -2.30 13.88 -8.33
N PHE A 5 -3.58 14.12 -8.08
CA PHE A 5 -4.31 13.58 -6.93
C PHE A 5 -4.82 12.15 -7.19
N ASP A 6 -5.08 11.43 -6.11
CA ASP A 6 -5.69 10.10 -6.16
C ASP A 6 -7.07 10.15 -6.83
N GLN A 7 -7.42 9.06 -7.51
CA GLN A 7 -8.67 8.97 -8.26
C GLN A 7 -9.69 8.13 -7.47
N PHE A 8 -10.92 8.63 -7.44
CA PHE A 8 -12.08 8.02 -6.81
C PHE A 8 -13.15 7.77 -7.89
N PRO A 9 -13.89 6.64 -7.80
CA PRO A 9 -15.02 6.40 -8.70
C PRO A 9 -16.04 7.53 -8.56
N SER A 10 -16.68 7.91 -9.67
CA SER A 10 -17.72 8.93 -9.63
C SER A 10 -18.96 8.38 -8.93
N ASN A 11 -19.33 9.03 -7.82
CA ASN A 11 -20.53 8.73 -7.06
C ASN A 11 -21.07 10.04 -6.49
N ILE A 12 -21.82 10.77 -7.31
CA ILE A 12 -22.39 12.06 -6.95
C ILE A 12 -23.62 11.81 -6.07
N ALA A 13 -23.66 12.47 -4.91
CA ALA A 13 -24.71 12.35 -3.91
C ALA A 13 -25.11 10.89 -3.59
N GLU A 14 -24.11 10.00 -3.52
CA GLU A 14 -24.31 8.57 -3.20
C GLU A 14 -25.25 7.82 -4.17
N THR A 15 -25.42 8.31 -5.41
CA THR A 15 -26.28 7.70 -6.44
C THR A 15 -25.88 6.28 -6.84
N ASN A 16 -24.60 5.92 -6.70
CA ASN A 16 -24.05 4.59 -6.98
C ASN A 16 -23.82 3.75 -5.70
N GLY A 17 -24.48 4.10 -4.60
CA GLY A 17 -24.37 3.42 -3.31
C GLY A 17 -23.74 4.30 -2.23
N ALA A 18 -23.82 3.84 -0.98
CA ALA A 18 -23.31 4.59 0.17
C ALA A 18 -21.78 4.79 0.08
N ILE A 19 -21.32 6.00 0.39
CA ILE A 19 -19.90 6.33 0.52
C ILE A 19 -19.54 6.25 2.00
N GLU A 20 -18.43 5.56 2.30
CA GLU A 20 -17.92 5.45 3.65
C GLU A 20 -17.53 6.83 4.20
N ARG A 21 -18.11 7.19 5.35
CA ARG A 21 -17.87 8.45 6.04
C ARG A 21 -16.75 8.25 7.05
N ARG A 22 -15.62 8.92 6.85
CA ARG A 22 -14.45 8.81 7.74
C ARG A 22 -14.14 10.17 8.38
N PRO A 23 -13.84 10.20 9.69
CA PRO A 23 -13.26 11.39 10.31
C PRO A 23 -11.85 11.62 9.78
N PHE A 24 -11.34 12.84 9.93
CA PHE A 24 -9.94 13.14 9.60
C PHE A 24 -9.35 14.22 10.51
N GLN A 25 -8.03 14.18 10.64
CA GLN A 25 -7.24 15.29 11.15
C GLN A 25 -6.28 15.73 10.07
N PHE A 26 -6.18 17.04 9.85
CA PHE A 26 -5.33 17.61 8.82
C PHE A 26 -4.45 18.72 9.41
N ASN A 27 -3.18 18.36 9.59
CA ASN A 27 -2.13 19.29 10.03
C ASN A 27 -1.63 20.03 8.79
N TYR A 28 -2.07 21.28 8.61
CA TYR A 28 -1.62 22.09 7.48
C TYR A 28 -0.45 22.98 7.90
N LYS A 29 0.37 23.33 6.90
CA LYS A 29 1.55 24.18 7.08
C LYS A 29 1.37 25.55 6.43
N ARG A 30 0.59 25.61 5.36
CA ARG A 30 0.23 26.86 4.69
C ARG A 30 -1.24 26.85 4.30
N PHE A 31 -1.79 28.05 4.15
CA PHE A 31 -3.11 28.26 3.60
C PHE A 31 -3.12 29.45 2.66
N GLU A 32 -4.07 29.44 1.74
CA GLU A 32 -4.33 30.53 0.79
C GLU A 32 -5.82 30.84 0.78
N VAL A 33 -6.15 32.11 0.73
CA VAL A 33 -7.51 32.63 0.65
C VAL A 33 -7.67 33.32 -0.69
N TRP A 34 -8.57 32.79 -1.51
CA TRP A 34 -8.85 33.24 -2.85
C TRP A 34 -10.24 33.87 -2.91
N GLN A 35 -10.37 35.04 -3.52
CA GLN A 35 -11.65 35.69 -3.74
C GLN A 35 -11.70 36.25 -5.16
N GLY A 36 -12.75 35.91 -5.92
CA GLY A 36 -12.89 36.35 -7.32
C GLY A 36 -11.72 35.95 -8.23
N GLY A 37 -11.09 34.80 -7.96
CA GLY A 37 -9.96 34.28 -8.74
C GLY A 37 -8.59 34.88 -8.41
N LYS A 38 -8.48 35.70 -7.36
CA LYS A 38 -7.20 36.26 -6.89
C LYS A 38 -6.92 35.78 -5.47
N CYS A 39 -5.66 35.43 -5.18
CA CYS A 39 -5.21 35.17 -3.82
C CYS A 39 -5.15 36.52 -3.08
N ILE A 40 -6.02 36.71 -2.10
CA ILE A 40 -6.14 37.95 -1.31
C ILE A 40 -5.39 37.87 0.01
N HIS A 41 -5.13 36.66 0.49
CA HIS A 41 -4.38 36.41 1.71
C HIS A 41 -3.73 35.03 1.67
N SER A 42 -2.56 34.89 2.29
CA SER A 42 -1.89 33.60 2.46
C SER A 42 -1.05 33.66 3.71
N GLY A 43 -0.84 32.51 4.33
CA GLY A 43 -0.08 32.41 5.56
C GLY A 43 0.42 31.01 5.83
N GLU A 44 1.32 30.93 6.80
CA GLU A 44 1.80 29.67 7.35
C GLU A 44 1.18 29.44 8.74
N SER A 45 0.96 28.18 9.08
CA SER A 45 0.39 27.79 10.37
C SER A 45 0.85 26.39 10.73
N LYS A 46 0.75 26.00 12.00
CA LYS A 46 0.93 24.61 12.45
C LYS A 46 -0.33 24.08 13.12
N SER A 47 -1.47 24.69 12.80
CA SER A 47 -2.77 24.31 13.30
C SER A 47 -3.31 23.05 12.64
N VAL A 48 -4.39 22.54 13.24
CA VAL A 48 -5.03 21.29 12.84
C VAL A 48 -6.48 21.58 12.50
N ILE A 49 -6.92 21.08 11.35
CA ILE A 49 -8.34 20.91 11.05
C ILE A 49 -8.75 19.56 11.63
N SER A 50 -9.71 19.57 12.55
CA SER A 50 -10.28 18.35 13.12
C SER A 50 -11.68 18.14 12.57
N ALA A 51 -11.93 16.97 11.98
CA ALA A 51 -13.22 16.61 11.44
C ALA A 51 -13.70 15.26 11.99
N GLU A 52 -14.90 15.26 12.57
CA GLU A 52 -15.52 14.10 13.22
C GLU A 52 -16.85 13.78 12.56
N ILE A 53 -17.27 12.50 12.63
CA ILE A 53 -18.60 12.09 12.16
C ILE A 53 -19.58 12.11 13.33
N VAL A 54 -20.55 13.02 13.29
CA VAL A 54 -21.59 13.18 14.29
C VAL A 54 -22.94 13.00 13.61
N GLU A 55 -23.69 11.98 14.00
CA GLU A 55 -25.00 11.65 13.41
C GLU A 55 -25.00 11.52 11.87
N GLY A 56 -23.89 11.02 11.31
CA GLY A 56 -23.73 10.85 9.86
C GLY A 56 -23.26 12.11 9.11
N ASN A 57 -23.11 13.24 9.81
CA ASN A 57 -22.60 14.49 9.27
C ASN A 57 -21.11 14.66 9.59
N LEU A 58 -20.36 15.30 8.69
CA LEU A 58 -18.98 15.71 8.94
C LEU A 58 -18.99 17.04 9.70
N SER A 59 -18.66 17.01 10.99
CA SER A 59 -18.48 18.21 11.83
C SER A 59 -17.02 18.62 11.82
N VAL A 60 -16.73 19.89 11.50
CA VAL A 60 -15.37 20.39 11.31
C VAL A 60 -15.08 21.52 12.32
N ASN A 61 -13.88 21.50 12.88
CA ASN A 61 -13.33 22.55 13.72
C ASN A 61 -11.91 22.94 13.24
N ILE A 62 -11.69 24.23 13.02
CA ILE A 62 -10.39 24.82 12.67
C ILE A 62 -9.93 25.68 13.85
N ASN A 63 -8.82 25.30 14.47
CA ASN A 63 -8.25 26.05 15.58
C ASN A 63 -7.01 26.85 15.13
N ASP A 64 -7.23 27.94 14.41
CA ASP A 64 -6.16 28.83 13.94
C ASP A 64 -6.64 30.27 13.88
N ASP A 65 -6.00 31.14 14.66
CA ASP A 65 -6.39 32.54 14.71
C ASP A 65 -5.98 33.34 13.47
N ASN A 66 -5.02 32.84 12.68
CA ASN A 66 -4.53 33.52 11.50
C ASN A 66 -5.55 33.56 10.34
N ILE A 67 -6.66 32.81 10.43
CA ILE A 67 -7.63 32.67 9.35
C ILE A 67 -9.06 33.08 9.74
N ASN A 68 -9.25 33.56 10.96
CA ASN A 68 -10.57 33.86 11.55
C ASN A 68 -11.41 34.85 10.75
N ASP A 69 -10.76 35.78 10.05
CA ASP A 69 -11.44 36.82 9.29
C ASP A 69 -12.09 36.29 7.99
N PHE A 70 -11.71 35.07 7.57
CA PHE A 70 -12.08 34.52 6.26
C PHE A 70 -12.97 33.27 6.33
N ILE A 71 -12.99 32.58 7.47
CA ILE A 71 -13.73 31.31 7.62
C ILE A 71 -14.23 31.13 9.07
N ASN A 72 -15.48 30.70 9.22
CA ASN A 72 -16.01 30.32 10.52
C ASN A 72 -15.26 29.09 11.05
N LYS A 73 -14.88 29.10 12.34
CA LYS A 73 -14.09 28.01 12.94
C LYS A 73 -14.82 26.67 13.04
N LYS A 74 -16.15 26.68 13.09
CA LYS A 74 -16.99 25.49 13.29
C LYS A 74 -18.11 25.44 12.27
N PHE A 75 -18.27 24.31 11.61
CA PHE A 75 -19.29 24.09 10.58
C PHE A 75 -19.50 22.58 10.35
N SER A 76 -20.52 22.22 9.58
CA SER A 76 -20.81 20.82 9.27
C SER A 76 -21.37 20.61 7.86
N PHE A 77 -21.20 19.40 7.34
CA PHE A 77 -21.72 18.97 6.04
C PHE A 77 -22.50 17.65 6.20
N GLY A 78 -23.64 17.54 5.53
CA GLY A 78 -24.48 16.32 5.60
C GLY A 78 -24.41 15.43 4.36
N GLU A 79 -24.00 15.99 3.23
CA GLU A 79 -23.96 15.28 1.96
C GLU A 79 -22.51 15.01 1.52
N ILE A 80 -22.27 13.87 0.88
CA ILE A 80 -20.95 13.43 0.43
C ILE A 80 -20.99 12.96 -1.03
N SER A 81 -19.88 13.12 -1.75
CA SER A 81 -19.67 12.62 -3.10
C SER A 81 -18.22 12.24 -3.32
N THR A 82 -17.98 11.33 -4.25
CA THR A 82 -16.66 11.12 -4.83
C THR A 82 -16.69 11.53 -6.30
N ASN A 83 -15.68 12.26 -6.75
CA ASN A 83 -15.58 12.69 -8.14
C ASN A 83 -14.12 12.80 -8.56
N ALA A 84 -13.67 11.84 -9.39
CA ALA A 84 -12.34 11.79 -9.98
C ALA A 84 -11.26 12.08 -8.93
N ASN A 85 -10.76 13.31 -8.84
CA ASN A 85 -9.62 13.65 -8.01
C ASN A 85 -9.91 14.01 -6.53
N ARG A 86 -11.17 13.93 -6.07
CA ARG A 86 -11.54 14.38 -4.71
C ARG A 86 -12.69 13.61 -4.07
N ILE A 87 -12.71 13.65 -2.74
CA ILE A 87 -13.91 13.41 -1.93
C ILE A 87 -14.49 14.77 -1.56
N MET A 88 -15.76 14.99 -1.87
CA MET A 88 -16.46 16.25 -1.67
C MET A 88 -17.53 16.07 -0.60
N TRP A 89 -17.58 17.01 0.34
CA TRP A 89 -18.68 17.16 1.28
C TRP A 89 -19.41 18.46 1.00
N SER A 90 -20.73 18.49 1.21
CA SER A 90 -21.54 19.68 0.97
C SER A 90 -22.70 19.76 1.96
N LYS A 91 -23.19 20.99 2.16
CA LYS A 91 -24.48 21.22 2.84
C LYS A 91 -25.66 20.97 1.90
N ASP A 92 -25.45 21.16 0.60
CA ASP A 92 -26.49 21.10 -0.44
C ASP A 92 -25.86 20.92 -1.82
N ILE A 93 -25.53 19.68 -2.22
CA ILE A 93 -24.87 19.33 -3.49
C ILE A 93 -25.65 19.87 -4.70
N PHE A 94 -26.97 19.94 -4.59
CA PHE A 94 -27.86 20.33 -5.68
C PHE A 94 -28.37 21.77 -5.59
N ASN A 95 -27.88 22.55 -4.62
CA ASN A 95 -28.26 23.93 -4.36
C ASN A 95 -29.80 24.13 -4.35
N LYS A 96 -30.50 23.37 -3.51
CA LYS A 96 -31.96 23.42 -3.35
C LYS A 96 -32.45 24.48 -2.37
N SER A 97 -31.60 24.93 -1.45
CA SER A 97 -31.99 25.74 -0.30
C SER A 97 -31.67 27.24 -0.43
N ASP A 98 -30.80 27.64 -1.36
CA ASP A 98 -30.28 29.02 -1.53
C ASP A 98 -29.72 29.68 -0.23
N LEU A 99 -29.52 28.88 0.82
CA LEU A 99 -29.04 29.35 2.12
C LEU A 99 -27.52 29.43 2.11
N VAL A 100 -27.00 30.64 1.89
CA VAL A 100 -25.56 30.92 1.95
C VAL A 100 -25.26 31.89 3.09
N GLU A 101 -24.59 31.39 4.11
CA GLU A 101 -24.17 32.17 5.27
C GLU A 101 -22.79 32.82 5.04
N TYR A 102 -22.60 34.00 5.61
CA TYR A 102 -21.34 34.74 5.51
C TYR A 102 -20.18 33.97 6.19
N ASN A 103 -19.07 33.81 5.48
CA ASN A 103 -17.85 33.10 5.91
C ASN A 103 -18.06 31.63 6.34
N ASN A 104 -19.24 31.05 6.08
CA ASN A 104 -19.53 29.68 6.45
C ASN A 104 -19.34 28.75 5.25
N PRO A 105 -18.40 27.78 5.30
CA PRO A 105 -18.21 26.83 4.22
C PRO A 105 -19.48 26.08 3.87
N ASP A 106 -19.76 25.96 2.58
CA ASP A 106 -20.89 25.18 2.05
C ASP A 106 -20.42 23.96 1.25
N ILE A 107 -19.17 23.97 0.76
CA ILE A 107 -18.51 22.81 0.15
C ILE A 107 -17.12 22.60 0.77
N SER A 108 -16.77 21.35 1.03
CA SER A 108 -15.43 20.89 1.38
C SER A 108 -14.92 19.91 0.33
N SER A 109 -13.68 20.08 -0.13
CA SER A 109 -13.02 19.12 -1.02
C SER A 109 -11.74 18.59 -0.39
N LEU A 110 -11.63 17.27 -0.34
CA LEU A 110 -10.51 16.53 0.22
C LEU A 110 -9.72 15.92 -0.94
N PHE A 111 -8.46 16.30 -1.04
CA PHE A 111 -7.56 15.86 -2.10
C PHE A 111 -6.47 14.98 -1.51
N TYR A 112 -6.39 13.76 -2.00
CA TYR A 112 -5.45 12.77 -1.52
C TYR A 112 -4.30 12.59 -2.50
N LYS A 113 -3.11 12.29 -1.98
CA LYS A 113 -2.00 11.73 -2.75
C LYS A 113 -1.48 10.50 -2.03
N ASN A 114 -1.44 9.36 -2.73
CA ASN A 114 -0.97 8.08 -2.19
C ASN A 114 -1.72 7.68 -0.89
N GLY A 115 -3.04 7.87 -0.87
CA GLY A 115 -3.90 7.59 0.28
C GLY A 115 -3.80 8.58 1.42
N LYS A 116 -2.94 9.61 1.33
CA LYS A 116 -2.77 10.65 2.35
C LYS A 116 -3.51 11.92 1.94
N LEU A 117 -4.27 12.51 2.85
CA LEU A 117 -4.89 13.81 2.63
C LEU A 117 -3.78 14.87 2.56
N VAL A 118 -3.67 15.58 1.43
CA VAL A 118 -2.59 16.56 1.19
C VAL A 118 -3.08 17.99 0.99
N LYS A 119 -4.34 18.13 0.59
CA LYS A 119 -4.99 19.42 0.42
C LYS A 119 -6.44 19.32 0.85
N VAL A 120 -6.88 20.30 1.63
CA VAL A 120 -8.27 20.48 2.02
C VAL A 120 -8.69 21.85 1.52
N THR A 121 -9.83 21.94 0.86
CA THR A 121 -10.37 23.24 0.45
C THR A 121 -11.77 23.43 0.97
N TYR A 122 -12.09 24.66 1.36
CA TYR A 122 -13.44 25.08 1.71
C TYR A 122 -13.89 26.18 0.76
N THR A 123 -14.99 25.93 0.06
CA THR A 123 -15.68 26.94 -0.74
C THR A 123 -16.76 27.59 0.12
N ILE A 124 -16.79 28.91 0.06
CA ILE A 124 -17.71 29.79 0.79
C ILE A 124 -18.37 30.71 -0.25
N HIS A 125 -19.63 30.47 -0.60
CA HIS A 125 -20.28 31.28 -1.65
C HIS A 125 -20.58 32.73 -1.24
N ASN A 126 -20.58 33.06 0.06
CA ASN A 126 -20.71 34.43 0.56
C ASN A 126 -19.54 34.76 1.51
N PRO A 127 -18.49 35.49 1.07
CA PRO A 127 -18.46 36.44 -0.06
C PRO A 127 -17.74 35.92 -1.33
N ASN A 128 -18.01 34.67 -1.76
CA ASN A 128 -17.32 33.99 -2.87
C ASN A 128 -15.82 33.80 -2.64
N THR A 129 -15.51 33.10 -1.55
CA THR A 129 -14.16 32.81 -1.08
C THR A 129 -13.85 31.32 -1.21
N LEU A 130 -12.65 30.99 -1.66
CA LEU A 130 -12.08 29.65 -1.62
C LEU A 130 -10.88 29.68 -0.68
N VAL A 131 -10.92 28.86 0.37
CA VAL A 131 -9.82 28.70 1.30
C VAL A 131 -9.15 27.37 1.02
N GLU A 132 -7.86 27.37 0.77
CA GLU A 132 -7.07 26.18 0.46
C GLU A 132 -6.01 25.96 1.52
N PHE A 133 -6.00 24.78 2.13
CA PHE A 133 -5.05 24.36 3.13
C PHE A 133 -4.16 23.28 2.55
N TYR A 134 -2.87 23.37 2.81
CA TYR A 134 -1.88 22.48 2.23
C TYR A 134 -1.02 21.88 3.34
N ILE A 135 -0.75 20.58 3.21
CA ILE A 135 0.50 20.06 3.76
C ILE A 135 1.63 20.66 2.91
N ASP A 136 2.71 21.11 3.52
CA ASP A 136 3.80 21.73 2.77
C ASP A 136 4.46 20.71 1.82
N GLU A 137 4.21 20.87 0.53
CA GLU A 137 4.87 20.13 -0.55
C GLU A 137 5.75 21.05 -1.43
N ASN A 138 5.82 22.38 -1.19
CA ASN A 138 6.36 23.35 -2.17
C ASN A 138 7.05 24.64 -1.62
N ALA A 139 7.47 24.75 -0.36
CA ALA A 139 8.36 25.86 0.04
C ALA A 139 9.74 25.80 -0.68
N PRO A 140 10.29 26.92 -1.19
CA PRO A 140 11.60 26.93 -1.86
C PRO A 140 12.69 26.53 -0.86
N SER A 141 13.46 25.50 -1.22
CA SER A 141 14.44 24.82 -0.35
C SER A 141 15.28 25.76 0.50
N PRO A 142 15.12 25.78 1.84
CA PRO A 142 16.16 26.17 2.76
C PRO A 142 16.84 24.90 3.29
N ASN A 143 18.15 24.84 3.12
CA ASN A 143 18.99 23.82 3.70
C ASN A 143 18.75 23.66 5.23
N ILE A 144 18.66 22.38 5.65
CA ILE A 144 18.91 21.80 6.99
C ILE A 144 17.68 21.54 7.90
N GLY A 145 17.39 20.24 8.14
CA GLY A 145 16.63 19.78 9.32
C GLY A 145 15.81 18.47 9.23
N VAL A 146 16.40 17.37 8.74
CA VAL A 146 15.96 15.95 8.77
C VAL A 146 14.70 15.59 9.59
N SER A 147 13.61 15.18 8.93
CA SER A 147 12.87 13.98 9.34
C SER A 147 13.25 12.87 8.36
N ASN A 148 13.89 11.80 8.81
CA ASN A 148 14.35 10.68 7.97
C ASN A 148 13.16 10.01 7.26
N THR A 149 12.72 10.55 6.14
CA THR A 149 11.88 9.81 5.20
C THR A 149 12.80 8.94 4.36
N CYS A 150 12.78 7.64 4.63
CA CYS A 150 13.57 6.65 3.90
C CYS A 150 13.33 6.78 2.39
N GLU A 151 14.39 6.90 1.60
CA GLU A 151 14.29 7.06 0.15
C GLU A 151 13.56 5.86 -0.51
N LEU A 152 13.74 4.67 0.05
CA LEU A 152 13.07 3.44 -0.41
C LEU A 152 11.56 3.49 -0.17
N ASP A 153 11.10 4.12 0.93
CA ASP A 153 9.66 4.32 1.18
C ASP A 153 9.06 5.28 0.13
N VAL A 154 9.79 6.33 -0.24
CA VAL A 154 9.33 7.31 -1.25
C VAL A 154 9.24 6.65 -2.62
N LEU A 155 10.29 5.93 -3.01
CA LEU A 155 10.38 5.30 -4.33
C LEU A 155 9.37 4.15 -4.48
N SER A 156 9.23 3.28 -3.48
CA SER A 156 8.25 2.18 -3.50
C SER A 156 6.81 2.68 -3.60
N LYS A 157 6.44 3.75 -2.89
CA LYS A 157 5.10 4.37 -3.00
C LYS A 157 4.83 4.93 -4.38
N LYS A 158 5.82 5.58 -4.99
CA LYS A 158 5.72 6.07 -6.37
C LYS A 158 5.45 4.93 -7.34
N ILE A 159 6.21 3.83 -7.23
CA ILE A 159 6.04 2.63 -8.04
C ILE A 159 4.63 2.05 -7.88
N VAL A 160 4.18 1.86 -6.64
CA VAL A 160 2.84 1.32 -6.35
C VAL A 160 1.76 2.18 -6.98
N ARG A 161 1.86 3.50 -6.87
CA ARG A 161 0.90 4.42 -7.47
C ARG A 161 0.85 4.28 -9.00
N LEU A 162 2.02 4.25 -9.66
CA LEU A 162 2.09 4.10 -11.11
C LEU A 162 1.49 2.77 -11.55
N TYR A 163 1.78 1.70 -10.82
CA TYR A 163 1.29 0.37 -11.13
C TYR A 163 -0.24 0.25 -10.92
N ASP A 164 -0.78 0.83 -9.84
CA ASP A 164 -2.23 0.90 -9.59
C ASP A 164 -2.98 1.75 -10.64
N GLN A 165 -2.28 2.70 -11.26
CA GLN A 165 -2.76 3.51 -12.38
C GLN A 165 -2.55 2.83 -13.76
N GLN A 166 -2.03 1.60 -13.79
CA GLN A 166 -1.69 0.86 -15.00
C GLN A 166 -0.62 1.55 -15.88
N MET A 167 0.17 2.44 -15.29
CA MET A 167 1.31 3.13 -15.93
C MET A 167 2.58 2.27 -15.85
N PHE A 168 2.50 1.06 -16.42
CA PHE A 168 3.54 0.05 -16.29
C PHE A 168 4.87 0.49 -16.90
N SER A 169 4.83 1.07 -18.11
CA SER A 169 6.02 1.55 -18.83
C SER A 169 6.78 2.61 -18.03
N GLU A 170 6.05 3.52 -17.39
CA GLU A 170 6.60 4.61 -16.58
C GLU A 170 7.19 4.08 -15.26
N SER A 171 6.55 3.06 -14.66
CA SER A 171 7.05 2.44 -13.43
C SER A 171 8.33 1.63 -13.63
N ARG A 172 8.61 1.14 -14.84
CA ARG A 172 9.74 0.24 -15.11
C ARG A 172 11.10 0.83 -14.74
N GLN A 173 11.32 2.11 -15.02
CA GLN A 173 12.57 2.78 -14.65
C GLN A 173 12.74 2.89 -13.14
N ASP A 174 11.65 3.22 -12.43
CA ASP A 174 11.65 3.32 -10.97
C ASP A 174 11.87 1.95 -10.32
N LEU A 175 11.29 0.88 -10.88
CA LEU A 175 11.52 -0.51 -10.44
C LEU A 175 12.99 -0.89 -10.53
N VAL A 176 13.64 -0.62 -11.68
CA VAL A 176 15.08 -0.88 -11.85
C VAL A 176 15.91 -0.02 -10.88
N GLN A 177 15.55 1.24 -10.69
CA GLN A 177 16.22 2.12 -9.73
C GLN A 177 16.12 1.60 -8.30
N LEU A 178 14.93 1.15 -7.88
CA LEU A 178 14.69 0.58 -6.55
C LEU A 178 15.54 -0.68 -6.36
N PHE A 179 15.53 -1.58 -7.33
CA PHE A 179 16.34 -2.80 -7.32
C PHE A 179 17.84 -2.48 -7.12
N LEU A 180 18.38 -1.58 -7.95
CA LEU A 180 19.79 -1.20 -7.88
C LEU A 180 20.16 -0.50 -6.54
N LYS A 181 19.25 0.28 -5.97
CA LYS A 181 19.47 0.91 -4.66
C LYS A 181 19.57 -0.12 -3.55
N VAL A 182 18.65 -1.08 -3.52
CA VAL A 182 18.68 -2.15 -2.52
C VAL A 182 19.91 -3.03 -2.69
N LYS A 183 20.27 -3.39 -3.94
CA LYS A 183 21.45 -4.21 -4.22
C LYS A 183 22.78 -3.54 -3.82
N ARG A 184 22.89 -2.22 -4.01
CA ARG A 184 24.13 -1.46 -3.70
C ARG A 184 24.28 -1.09 -2.23
N SER A 185 23.16 -0.88 -1.54
CA SER A 185 23.13 -0.41 -0.15
C SER A 185 22.00 -1.09 0.63
N PRO A 186 22.09 -2.41 0.86
CA PRO A 186 21.08 -3.17 1.58
C PRO A 186 20.88 -2.68 3.02
N GLU A 187 21.87 -2.00 3.60
CA GLU A 187 21.79 -1.39 4.92
C GLU A 187 20.65 -0.38 5.08
N ASN A 188 20.26 0.28 3.98
CA ASN A 188 19.14 1.23 3.96
C ASN A 188 17.78 0.58 4.23
N LEU A 189 17.68 -0.76 4.14
CA LEU A 189 16.46 -1.50 4.46
C LEU A 189 16.06 -1.37 5.94
N LYS A 190 16.99 -1.04 6.84
CA LYS A 190 16.68 -0.77 8.26
C LYS A 190 15.84 0.48 8.47
N GLU A 191 15.85 1.41 7.52
CA GLU A 191 15.12 2.67 7.61
C GLU A 191 13.72 2.59 6.98
N VAL A 192 13.38 1.49 6.31
CA VAL A 192 12.10 1.28 5.65
C VAL A 192 10.99 1.16 6.67
N ASN A 193 9.92 1.94 6.49
CA ASN A 193 8.74 1.92 7.35
C ASN A 193 7.52 1.34 6.64
N ASP A 194 7.51 1.30 5.31
CA ASP A 194 6.39 0.81 4.51
C ASP A 194 6.72 -0.50 3.80
N PHE A 195 6.69 -1.59 4.57
CA PHE A 195 6.97 -2.93 4.05
C PHE A 195 5.94 -3.40 3.00
N GLU A 196 4.70 -2.91 3.08
CA GLU A 196 3.68 -3.24 2.06
C GLU A 196 4.08 -2.65 0.71
N ALA A 197 4.38 -1.35 0.66
CA ALA A 197 4.76 -0.68 -0.58
C ALA A 197 6.04 -1.29 -1.17
N LEU A 198 7.04 -1.55 -0.32
CA LEU A 198 8.30 -2.14 -0.77
C LEU A 198 8.11 -3.57 -1.29
N GLY A 199 7.36 -4.41 -0.58
CA GLY A 199 7.07 -5.78 -0.99
C GLY A 199 6.29 -5.85 -2.29
N ARG A 200 5.28 -4.98 -2.47
CA ARG A 200 4.54 -4.85 -3.74
C ARG A 200 5.44 -4.40 -4.89
N ALA A 201 6.34 -3.45 -4.65
CA ALA A 201 7.28 -3.02 -5.68
C ALA A 201 8.15 -4.18 -6.19
N PHE A 202 8.66 -5.04 -5.31
CA PHE A 202 9.38 -6.25 -5.74
C PHE A 202 8.49 -7.28 -6.43
N LEU A 203 7.23 -7.46 -6.03
CA LEU A 203 6.27 -8.27 -6.79
C LEU A 203 6.08 -7.74 -8.21
N PHE A 204 5.98 -6.43 -8.39
CA PHE A 204 5.83 -5.81 -9.72
C PHE A 204 7.08 -5.97 -10.60
N MET A 205 8.26 -6.14 -10.01
CA MET A 205 9.47 -6.50 -10.75
C MET A 205 9.36 -7.88 -11.40
N LEU A 206 8.76 -8.86 -10.71
CA LEU A 206 8.47 -10.18 -11.26
C LEU A 206 7.45 -10.09 -12.38
N ASP A 207 6.35 -9.38 -12.15
CA ASP A 207 5.29 -9.23 -13.14
C ASP A 207 5.78 -8.58 -14.45
N GLN A 208 6.57 -7.50 -14.34
CA GLN A 208 7.11 -6.81 -15.51
C GLN A 208 8.35 -7.47 -16.13
N ASN A 209 8.82 -8.60 -15.57
CA ASN A 209 10.01 -9.31 -16.01
C ASN A 209 11.21 -8.36 -16.21
N ILE A 210 11.55 -7.58 -15.17
CA ILE A 210 12.62 -6.58 -15.29
C ILE A 210 14.02 -7.20 -15.45
N SER A 211 14.15 -8.50 -15.18
CA SER A 211 15.36 -9.31 -15.34
C SER A 211 14.98 -10.72 -15.78
N ASP A 212 15.87 -11.36 -16.53
CA ASP A 212 15.86 -12.77 -16.90
C ASP A 212 16.95 -13.58 -16.17
N ASP A 213 17.81 -12.90 -15.41
CA ASP A 213 18.88 -13.48 -14.62
C ASP A 213 18.34 -14.13 -13.34
N ILE A 214 18.66 -15.41 -13.14
CA ILE A 214 18.05 -16.20 -12.08
C ILE A 214 18.42 -15.72 -10.68
N ASP A 215 19.64 -15.21 -10.50
CA ASP A 215 20.14 -14.72 -9.21
C ASP A 215 19.41 -13.42 -8.83
N ASN A 216 19.25 -12.49 -9.79
CA ASN A 216 18.44 -11.29 -9.59
C ASN A 216 16.96 -11.64 -9.32
N LEU A 217 16.39 -12.62 -10.02
CA LEU A 217 15.02 -13.06 -9.80
C LEU A 217 14.84 -13.74 -8.43
N GLN A 218 15.85 -14.49 -7.95
CA GLN A 218 15.89 -15.07 -6.62
C GLN A 218 15.88 -13.97 -5.55
N MET A 219 16.72 -12.94 -5.71
CA MET A 219 16.69 -11.76 -4.84
C MET A 219 15.32 -11.08 -4.85
N ILE A 220 14.77 -10.79 -6.04
CA ILE A 220 13.48 -10.09 -6.18
C ILE A 220 12.35 -10.86 -5.50
N SER A 221 12.21 -12.16 -5.79
CA SER A 221 11.14 -13.00 -5.21
C SER A 221 11.29 -13.15 -3.69
N SER A 222 12.51 -13.29 -3.19
CA SER A 222 12.81 -13.39 -1.76
C SER A 222 12.47 -12.10 -1.01
N LEU A 223 12.86 -10.95 -1.55
CA LEU A 223 12.55 -9.64 -0.95
C LEU A 223 11.04 -9.33 -1.00
N ALA A 224 10.37 -9.65 -2.11
CA ALA A 224 8.91 -9.53 -2.19
C ALA A 224 8.22 -10.35 -1.10
N TYR A 225 8.60 -11.62 -0.96
CA TYR A 225 8.05 -12.52 0.06
C TYR A 225 8.30 -11.99 1.49
N LEU A 226 9.54 -11.58 1.79
CA LEU A 226 9.92 -11.07 3.12
C LEU A 226 9.07 -9.86 3.51
N PHE A 227 9.04 -8.84 2.67
CA PHE A 227 8.38 -7.58 3.01
C PHE A 227 6.87 -7.70 3.05
N LEU A 228 6.25 -8.47 2.15
CA LEU A 228 4.81 -8.75 2.22
C LEU A 228 4.44 -9.57 3.46
N SER A 229 5.27 -10.56 3.83
CA SER A 229 5.07 -11.33 5.07
C SER A 229 5.25 -10.48 6.31
N LYS A 230 6.23 -9.57 6.32
CA LYS A 230 6.45 -8.62 7.41
C LYS A 230 5.29 -7.64 7.53
N ALA A 231 4.81 -7.09 6.42
CA ALA A 231 3.62 -6.24 6.37
C ALA A 231 2.38 -6.97 6.91
N HIS A 232 2.20 -8.24 6.54
CA HIS A 232 1.08 -9.05 7.03
C HIS A 232 1.17 -9.30 8.54
N LYS A 233 2.37 -9.55 9.09
CA LYS A 233 2.56 -9.65 10.55
C LYS A 233 2.18 -8.36 11.28
N VAL A 234 2.40 -7.20 10.66
CA VAL A 234 2.00 -5.89 11.21
C VAL A 234 0.50 -5.65 11.07
N ASN A 235 -0.11 -6.06 9.95
CA ASN A 235 -1.53 -5.90 9.67
C ASN A 235 -2.17 -7.22 9.20
N PRO A 236 -2.47 -8.15 10.12
CA PRO A 236 -2.94 -9.50 9.77
C PRO A 236 -4.35 -9.51 9.16
N ASN A 237 -5.14 -8.46 9.37
CA ASN A 237 -6.51 -8.37 8.85
C ASN A 237 -6.55 -7.90 7.38
N ASN A 238 -5.44 -7.42 6.81
CA ASN A 238 -5.39 -7.02 5.41
C ASN A 238 -5.21 -8.25 4.50
N VAL A 239 -6.35 -8.78 4.04
CA VAL A 239 -6.42 -9.94 3.14
C VAL A 239 -5.66 -9.72 1.83
N ASN A 240 -5.50 -8.47 1.36
CA ASN A 240 -4.75 -8.19 0.13
C ASN A 240 -3.26 -8.55 0.27
N LEU A 241 -2.69 -8.50 1.48
CA LEU A 241 -1.30 -8.91 1.71
C LEU A 241 -1.10 -10.42 1.48
N ILE A 242 -2.10 -11.23 1.82
CA ILE A 242 -2.11 -12.67 1.50
C ILE A 242 -2.22 -12.87 -0.01
N VAL A 243 -3.07 -12.10 -0.69
CA VAL A 243 -3.18 -12.15 -2.16
C VAL A 243 -1.84 -11.84 -2.82
N PHE A 244 -1.17 -10.76 -2.41
CA PHE A 244 0.16 -10.41 -2.94
C PHE A 244 1.20 -11.48 -2.64
N ARG A 245 1.19 -12.05 -1.43
CA ARG A 245 2.10 -13.16 -1.08
C ARG A 245 1.86 -14.40 -1.93
N LEU A 246 0.61 -14.79 -2.15
CA LEU A 246 0.24 -15.89 -3.06
C LEU A 246 0.74 -15.63 -4.49
N LEU A 247 0.63 -14.39 -4.99
CA LEU A 247 1.18 -14.02 -6.29
C LEU A 247 2.70 -14.18 -6.35
N VAL A 248 3.44 -13.82 -5.28
CA VAL A 248 4.89 -14.07 -5.20
C VAL A 248 5.20 -15.57 -5.25
N LEU A 249 4.46 -16.40 -4.49
CA LEU A 249 4.67 -17.85 -4.48
C LEU A 249 4.43 -18.50 -5.85
N GLN A 250 3.51 -17.94 -6.65
CA GLN A 250 3.19 -18.46 -7.99
C GLN A 250 4.12 -17.92 -9.08
N ILE A 251 4.22 -16.60 -9.21
CA ILE A 251 5.02 -15.94 -10.26
C ILE A 251 6.51 -16.14 -9.98
N GLY A 252 6.91 -16.04 -8.72
CA GLY A 252 8.27 -16.22 -8.25
C GLY A 252 8.65 -17.67 -7.95
N LEU A 253 7.82 -18.67 -8.27
CA LEU A 253 8.04 -20.08 -7.88
C LEU A 253 9.45 -20.56 -8.23
N VAL A 254 9.86 -20.40 -9.49
CA VAL A 254 11.15 -20.90 -9.99
C VAL A 254 12.35 -20.26 -9.25
N PRO A 255 12.48 -18.93 -9.19
CA PRO A 255 13.59 -18.30 -8.47
C PRO A 255 13.51 -18.52 -6.94
N LEU A 256 12.32 -18.48 -6.34
CA LEU A 256 12.17 -18.62 -4.88
C LEU A 256 12.56 -20.02 -4.38
N LYS A 257 12.47 -21.05 -5.23
CA LYS A 257 12.93 -22.41 -4.87
C LYS A 257 14.39 -22.41 -4.40
N TYR A 258 15.29 -21.64 -5.00
CA TYR A 258 16.71 -21.63 -4.60
C TYR A 258 16.90 -21.10 -3.16
N THR A 259 16.13 -20.09 -2.77
CA THR A 259 16.09 -19.60 -1.39
C THR A 259 15.53 -20.66 -0.43
N VAL A 260 14.45 -21.33 -0.83
CA VAL A 260 13.86 -22.42 -0.02
C VAL A 260 14.80 -23.63 0.08
N MET A 261 15.54 -23.96 -0.98
CA MET A 261 16.57 -25.01 -0.96
C MET A 261 17.66 -24.71 0.07
N SER A 262 18.13 -23.45 0.14
CA SER A 262 19.12 -23.02 1.13
C SER A 262 18.66 -23.28 2.58
N ILE A 263 17.39 -22.99 2.87
CA ILE A 263 16.78 -23.23 4.19
C ILE A 263 16.67 -24.73 4.49
N LEU A 264 16.23 -25.52 3.50
CA LEU A 264 16.11 -26.96 3.65
C LEU A 264 17.48 -27.61 3.88
N GLU A 265 18.53 -27.11 3.24
CA GLU A 265 19.90 -27.56 3.41
C GLU A 265 20.45 -27.23 4.80
N GLU A 266 20.31 -25.98 5.28
CA GLU A 266 20.69 -25.58 6.64
C GLU A 266 20.00 -26.42 7.73
N SER A 267 18.73 -26.81 7.50
CA SER A 267 17.94 -27.60 8.46
C SER A 267 18.35 -29.08 8.52
N SER A 268 19.06 -29.58 7.51
CA SER A 268 19.54 -30.96 7.45
C SER A 268 20.94 -31.03 8.04
N SER A 269 21.03 -31.39 9.31
CA SER A 269 22.27 -31.57 10.09
C SER A 269 23.21 -32.68 9.59
N ASN A 270 23.06 -33.14 8.35
CA ASN A 270 23.86 -34.20 7.76
C ASN A 270 24.89 -33.57 6.82
N LEU A 271 26.15 -33.64 7.26
CA LEU A 271 27.42 -33.45 6.56
C LEU A 271 27.61 -34.39 5.34
N PHE A 272 26.55 -34.67 4.59
CA PHE A 272 26.59 -35.41 3.35
C PHE A 272 26.02 -34.53 2.25
N PHE A 273 26.92 -33.90 1.49
CA PHE A 273 26.66 -33.42 0.13
C PHE A 273 26.05 -34.58 -0.68
N SER A 274 24.72 -34.64 -0.73
CA SER A 274 24.03 -35.63 -1.53
C SER A 274 24.03 -35.16 -2.99
N PRO A 275 24.46 -35.98 -3.96
CA PRO A 275 24.50 -35.63 -5.38
C PRO A 275 23.10 -35.54 -6.04
N LEU A 276 22.05 -35.36 -5.23
CA LEU A 276 20.65 -35.31 -5.65
C LEU A 276 20.12 -33.87 -5.61
N SER A 277 20.78 -32.95 -6.33
CA SER A 277 20.28 -31.58 -6.53
C SER A 277 18.83 -31.57 -7.02
N GLY A 278 18.46 -32.56 -7.84
CA GLY A 278 17.08 -32.73 -8.33
C GLY A 278 16.04 -33.07 -7.25
N MET A 279 16.41 -33.73 -6.14
CA MET A 279 15.45 -33.97 -5.05
C MET A 279 15.20 -32.74 -4.18
N ASN A 280 16.21 -31.88 -4.00
CA ASN A 280 16.04 -30.63 -3.25
C ASN A 280 15.14 -29.65 -4.00
N ASP A 281 15.20 -29.62 -5.34
CA ASP A 281 14.29 -28.83 -6.17
C ASP A 281 12.82 -29.22 -5.96
N PHE A 282 12.51 -30.51 -5.99
CA PHE A 282 11.14 -31.01 -5.75
C PHE A 282 10.68 -30.72 -4.32
N LYS A 283 11.55 -30.88 -3.33
CA LYS A 283 11.21 -30.57 -1.94
C LYS A 283 10.93 -29.08 -1.74
N ALA A 284 11.71 -28.20 -2.36
CA ALA A 284 11.50 -26.75 -2.29
C ALA A 284 10.20 -26.33 -2.99
N ARG A 285 9.92 -26.90 -4.17
CA ARG A 285 8.63 -26.73 -4.85
C ARG A 285 7.47 -27.15 -3.94
N ASP A 286 7.56 -28.35 -3.36
CA ASP A 286 6.51 -28.90 -2.53
C ASP A 286 6.29 -28.07 -1.26
N ALA A 287 7.36 -27.51 -0.68
CA ALA A 287 7.28 -26.58 0.42
C ALA A 287 6.50 -25.30 0.04
N ILE A 288 6.78 -24.71 -1.13
CA ILE A 288 6.06 -23.53 -1.63
C ILE A 288 4.58 -23.84 -1.87
N TYR A 289 4.24 -25.00 -2.44
CA TYR A 289 2.85 -25.40 -2.60
C TYR A 289 2.13 -25.61 -1.26
N GLN A 290 2.83 -26.16 -0.27
CA GLN A 290 2.28 -26.32 1.09
C GLN A 290 2.00 -24.97 1.74
N MET A 291 2.83 -23.96 1.48
CA MET A 291 2.60 -22.57 1.88
C MET A 291 1.37 -21.98 1.19
N GLU A 292 1.23 -22.13 -0.14
CA GLU A 292 0.02 -21.70 -0.86
C GLU A 292 -1.26 -22.32 -0.29
N ILE A 293 -1.23 -23.63 0.02
CA ILE A 293 -2.37 -24.35 0.59
C ILE A 293 -2.79 -23.75 1.93
N VAL A 294 -1.84 -23.45 2.81
CA VAL A 294 -2.13 -22.83 4.13
C VAL A 294 -2.78 -21.47 3.95
N ASP A 295 -2.17 -20.59 3.13
CA ASP A 295 -2.69 -19.24 2.90
C ASP A 295 -4.14 -19.26 2.36
N LEU A 296 -4.46 -20.20 1.47
CA LEU A 296 -5.80 -20.35 0.91
C LEU A 296 -6.81 -20.97 1.90
N GLU A 297 -6.40 -21.96 2.68
CA GLU A 297 -7.28 -22.64 3.65
C GLU A 297 -7.61 -21.76 4.85
N GLU A 298 -6.65 -20.95 5.32
CA GLU A 298 -6.87 -20.00 6.42
C GLU A 298 -7.64 -18.75 5.97
N ASN A 299 -7.67 -18.45 4.66
CA ASN A 299 -8.35 -17.26 4.13
C ASN A 299 -9.35 -17.61 3.01
N PRO A 300 -10.47 -18.30 3.31
CA PRO A 300 -11.40 -18.77 2.29
C PRO A 300 -11.99 -17.69 1.39
N ILE A 301 -12.13 -16.47 1.93
CA ILE A 301 -12.68 -15.33 1.20
C ILE A 301 -11.89 -14.97 -0.07
N ILE A 302 -10.59 -15.32 -0.11
CA ILE A 302 -9.70 -15.05 -1.23
C ILE A 302 -10.12 -15.86 -2.46
N TYR A 303 -10.16 -17.18 -2.36
CA TYR A 303 -10.51 -18.04 -3.49
C TYR A 303 -12.01 -18.03 -3.82
N MET A 304 -12.85 -17.57 -2.89
CA MET A 304 -14.27 -17.32 -3.16
C MET A 304 -14.50 -16.08 -4.03
N ARG A 305 -13.60 -15.09 -4.00
CA ARG A 305 -13.77 -13.81 -4.71
C ARG A 305 -12.89 -13.66 -5.94
N ILE A 306 -11.75 -14.33 -5.99
CA ILE A 306 -10.76 -14.18 -7.06
C ILE A 306 -10.72 -15.47 -7.89
N GLU A 307 -11.23 -15.41 -9.12
CA GLU A 307 -11.39 -16.58 -10.00
C GLU A 307 -10.08 -17.35 -10.22
N MET A 308 -8.97 -16.63 -10.45
CA MET A 308 -7.65 -17.24 -10.64
C MET A 308 -7.23 -18.09 -9.43
N LEU A 309 -7.48 -17.61 -8.21
CA LEU A 309 -7.13 -18.32 -6.98
C LEU A 309 -8.12 -19.45 -6.66
N SER A 310 -9.37 -19.34 -7.11
CA SER A 310 -10.32 -20.45 -7.11
C SER A 310 -9.82 -21.63 -7.94
N LYS A 311 -9.36 -21.37 -9.17
CA LYS A 311 -8.77 -22.39 -10.06
C LYS A 311 -7.54 -23.03 -9.42
N ARG A 312 -6.62 -22.21 -8.89
CA ARG A 312 -5.43 -22.70 -8.20
C ARG A 312 -5.77 -23.57 -6.99
N LYS A 313 -6.78 -23.20 -6.21
CA LYS A 313 -7.23 -23.99 -5.06
C LYS A 313 -7.68 -25.40 -5.47
N VAL A 314 -8.44 -25.50 -6.57
CA VAL A 314 -8.89 -26.80 -7.12
C VAL A 314 -7.69 -27.65 -7.55
N GLU A 315 -6.69 -27.07 -8.21
CA GLU A 315 -5.46 -27.79 -8.57
C GLU A 315 -4.74 -28.34 -7.34
N LEU A 316 -4.53 -27.51 -6.32
CA LEU A 316 -3.87 -27.92 -5.09
C LEU A 316 -4.66 -29.01 -4.35
N ASP A 317 -6.00 -28.95 -4.34
CA ASP A 317 -6.85 -29.99 -3.77
C ASP A 317 -6.73 -31.32 -4.52
N LEU A 318 -6.68 -31.27 -5.86
CA LEU A 318 -6.42 -32.46 -6.67
C LEU A 318 -5.05 -33.06 -6.33
N MET A 319 -4.01 -32.25 -6.19
CA MET A 319 -2.68 -32.71 -5.80
C MET A 319 -2.68 -33.40 -4.43
N ILE A 320 -3.42 -32.87 -3.45
CA ILE A 320 -3.59 -33.52 -2.13
C ILE A 320 -4.29 -34.88 -2.30
N ASN A 321 -5.40 -34.92 -3.03
CA ASN A 321 -6.22 -36.13 -3.22
C ASN A 321 -5.49 -37.22 -4.00
N GLU A 322 -4.67 -36.84 -4.98
CA GLU A 322 -3.87 -37.72 -5.81
C GLU A 322 -2.53 -38.10 -5.17
N LYS A 323 -2.32 -37.75 -3.89
CA LYS A 323 -1.14 -38.14 -3.12
C LYS A 323 0.18 -37.63 -3.73
N PHE A 324 0.15 -36.43 -4.29
CA PHE A 324 1.29 -35.80 -4.96
C PHE A 324 2.49 -35.58 -4.04
N PHE A 325 2.26 -35.17 -2.79
CA PHE A 325 3.32 -34.84 -1.84
C PHE A 325 3.98 -36.10 -1.28
N LEU A 326 5.31 -36.18 -1.41
CA LEU A 326 6.10 -37.31 -0.93
C LEU A 326 7.01 -36.93 0.26
N PRO A 327 7.17 -37.80 1.28
CA PRO A 327 6.37 -39.01 1.50
C PRO A 327 4.89 -38.68 1.68
N LEU A 328 4.00 -39.67 1.57
CA LEU A 328 2.56 -39.47 1.71
C LEU A 328 2.24 -38.70 3.00
N LYS A 329 1.52 -37.58 2.85
CA LYS A 329 1.08 -36.72 3.96
C LYS A 329 -0.44 -36.58 3.94
N SER A 330 -1.05 -36.60 5.12
CA SER A 330 -2.42 -36.15 5.32
C SER A 330 -2.56 -34.64 5.10
N LYS A 331 -3.79 -34.17 4.85
CA LYS A 331 -4.06 -32.72 4.72
C LYS A 331 -3.58 -31.92 5.93
N SER A 332 -3.75 -32.45 7.14
CA SER A 332 -3.27 -31.81 8.38
C SER A 332 -1.73 -31.69 8.42
N GLU A 333 -1.01 -32.74 8.02
CA GLU A 333 0.46 -32.69 7.94
C GLU A 333 0.95 -31.71 6.87
N ILE A 334 0.23 -31.57 5.76
CA ILE A 334 0.51 -30.59 4.70
C ILE A 334 0.33 -29.16 5.25
N LEU A 335 -0.77 -28.88 5.96
CA LEU A 335 -1.03 -27.57 6.56
C LEU A 335 0.01 -27.20 7.64
N ASN A 336 0.34 -28.15 8.51
CA ASN A 336 1.36 -27.94 9.54
C ASN A 336 2.74 -27.69 8.90
N ALA A 337 3.08 -28.41 7.84
CA ALA A 337 4.33 -28.21 7.11
C ALA A 337 4.36 -26.84 6.41
N GLY A 338 3.27 -26.43 5.75
CA GLY A 338 3.18 -25.12 5.10
C GLY A 338 3.37 -23.97 6.10
N THR A 339 2.73 -24.06 7.27
CA THR A 339 2.89 -23.06 8.34
C THR A 339 4.33 -23.01 8.84
N LYS A 340 4.97 -24.17 9.01
CA LYS A 340 6.39 -24.26 9.37
C LYS A 340 7.26 -23.60 8.30
N TYR A 341 7.06 -23.89 7.01
CA TYR A 341 7.85 -23.31 5.94
C TYR A 341 7.67 -21.80 5.81
N HIS A 342 6.46 -21.26 6.06
CA HIS A 342 6.27 -19.81 6.16
C HIS A 342 7.17 -19.19 7.24
N ASN A 343 7.20 -19.81 8.42
CA ASN A 343 8.01 -19.33 9.54
C ASN A 343 9.51 -19.45 9.24
N ASP A 344 9.95 -20.60 8.74
CA ASP A 344 11.36 -20.87 8.44
C ASP A 344 11.87 -19.90 7.36
N LEU A 345 11.12 -19.70 6.26
CA LEU A 345 11.48 -18.77 5.19
C LEU A 345 11.50 -17.32 5.66
N TYR A 346 10.49 -16.89 6.42
CA TYR A 346 10.47 -15.53 6.98
C TYR A 346 11.68 -15.29 7.89
N ASN A 347 11.98 -16.20 8.82
CA ASN A 347 13.05 -16.03 9.79
C ASN A 347 14.43 -16.03 9.12
N TYR A 348 14.63 -16.93 8.15
CA TYR A 348 15.85 -16.98 7.35
C TYR A 348 16.07 -15.65 6.61
N LEU A 349 15.05 -15.15 5.90
CA LEU A 349 15.15 -13.91 5.14
C LEU A 349 15.26 -12.68 6.04
N GLU A 350 14.55 -12.63 7.16
CA GLU A 350 14.67 -11.51 8.11
C GLU A 350 16.09 -11.40 8.66
N LYS A 351 16.70 -12.53 9.05
CA LYS A 351 18.10 -12.54 9.48
C LYS A 351 19.03 -12.12 8.34
N LYS A 352 18.97 -12.83 7.21
CA LYS A 352 19.90 -12.65 6.10
C LYS A 352 19.83 -11.22 5.52
N VAL A 353 18.63 -10.68 5.32
CA VAL A 353 18.43 -9.36 4.69
C VAL A 353 18.48 -8.19 5.67
N LEU A 354 17.83 -8.30 6.84
CA LEU A 354 17.68 -7.14 7.74
C LEU A 354 18.70 -7.08 8.86
N ILE A 355 19.38 -8.19 9.16
CA ILE A 355 20.45 -8.26 10.16
C ILE A 355 21.81 -8.31 9.48
N ASP A 356 22.00 -9.28 8.58
CA ASP A 356 23.28 -9.54 7.92
C ASP A 356 23.49 -8.66 6.68
N PHE A 357 22.42 -8.01 6.19
CA PHE A 357 22.41 -7.16 4.99
C PHE A 357 22.88 -7.86 3.71
N ASP A 358 22.71 -9.18 3.68
CA ASP A 358 23.03 -10.00 2.54
C ASP A 358 21.79 -10.16 1.67
N VAL A 359 21.83 -9.51 0.50
CA VAL A 359 20.76 -9.55 -0.51
C VAL A 359 21.20 -10.25 -1.79
N ASP A 360 22.46 -10.69 -1.87
CA ASP A 360 22.98 -11.48 -2.98
C ASP A 360 22.88 -12.96 -2.58
N PHE A 361 21.85 -13.64 -3.09
CA PHE A 361 21.52 -15.03 -2.74
C PHE A 361 22.18 -16.06 -3.64
#